data_AF-A0AAD2TLB3-F1
#
_entry.id   AF-A0AAD2TLB3-F1
#
_cell.length_a   1.000
_cell.length_b   1.000
_cell.length_c   1.000
_cell.angle_alpha   90.00
_cell.angle_beta   90.00
_cell.angle_gamma   90.00
#
_symmetry.space_group_name_H-M   'P 1'
#
loop_
_entity.id
_entity.type
_entity.pdbx_description
1 polymer ?
#
loop_
_entity_poly.entity_id
_entity_poly.type
_entity_poly.pdbx_seq_one_letter_code
_entity_poly.pdbx_strand_id
1 'polypeptide(L)'
;MKTSNVKRILCGCLLFAATWPAFSQPATNPRLIIRADDMGSFRSANIACMEGYKNGVETCIEVMVVTSWFPEAARLLRENPGIDVGLHLTFTSEWDNVKWRPLTHCPSLTDSNGYFLPMMSPNPAYPGLAILENTWSLAEIEQEARAQIEMALKNIPQISHISGHMGSTGFDPEVVKLMRRLSEEYHLPVVDRVEAMQEYDFTYSGYDGASKTPAEKEASFIRMLDKLEPGKRYMFLDHPALDNEEMKTVGHIGYENVAMDRQGVTDLFTSPKVKQALKDKNIDLISYNDLTKELPRAEASKTLDKAFGNYLRAVKKADQDLHSIMILQHGKVVKEQWLGEGDRHTPHVLNSVSKTFTATAIGFAVAEGKLKVTDKVISFFPDQLPAEVSPYLKELEIRHLLTMSSGHDVDPTALVRQKGNEKADWAKLFLSAPLVHKPGTYFVYNSLGTYMLSAIIQKVTGEKVINYLYPRLFRPLGIVGATWEESPQGINCGGWGLYLKTEDLAKMGQFFLQKGKWNDKQLLPESWIEEATTSKIASLPAGMRPENLKMKPKDSDWLQGYGYQMWRCRHNAVRADGANGQYIIILPEQDAVIAMTANIGDMQAEINLIWKYILPALR
;
A
#
# COMPACT_ATOMS: atom_id res chain seq x y z
N MET A 1 -16.91 -73.86 39.42
CA MET A 1 -17.19 -74.63 38.19
C MET A 1 -17.69 -73.65 37.13
N LYS A 2 -16.82 -73.26 36.19
CA LYS A 2 -16.74 -73.76 34.80
C LYS A 2 -17.95 -73.39 33.92
N THR A 3 -17.65 -72.49 32.96
CA THR A 3 -17.98 -72.49 31.50
C THR A 3 -19.46 -72.36 31.06
N SER A 4 -19.86 -71.68 29.97
CA SER A 4 -19.16 -71.45 28.70
C SER A 4 -19.68 -70.25 27.85
N ASN A 5 -18.76 -69.63 27.10
CA ASN A 5 -18.78 -69.17 25.69
C ASN A 5 -20.11 -68.90 24.95
N VAL A 6 -20.21 -67.72 24.31
CA VAL A 6 -20.18 -67.53 22.84
C VAL A 6 -19.59 -66.15 22.49
N LYS A 7 -18.62 -66.15 21.56
CA LYS A 7 -17.90 -65.00 20.99
C LYS A 7 -18.73 -64.28 19.91
N ARG A 8 -18.70 -62.94 19.86
CA ARG A 8 -19.02 -62.15 18.66
C ARG A 8 -17.73 -61.72 17.97
N ILE A 9 -17.70 -61.96 16.67
CA ILE A 9 -16.65 -61.59 15.71
C ILE A 9 -16.80 -60.09 15.40
N LEU A 10 -15.74 -59.30 15.63
CA LEU A 10 -15.62 -57.93 15.14
C LEU A 10 -14.63 -57.94 13.98
N CYS A 11 -15.09 -57.59 12.77
CA CYS A 11 -14.23 -57.29 11.63
C CYS A 11 -13.42 -56.02 11.93
N GLY A 12 -12.10 -56.15 12.01
CA GLY A 12 -11.18 -55.03 12.09
C GLY A 12 -11.00 -54.35 10.73
N CYS A 13 -11.45 -53.10 10.61
CA CYS A 13 -10.97 -52.19 9.58
C CYS A 13 -9.65 -51.57 10.06
N LEU A 14 -8.53 -52.05 9.53
CA LEU A 14 -7.21 -51.44 9.68
C LEU A 14 -7.19 -50.12 8.89
N LEU A 15 -7.41 -49.00 9.58
CA LEU A 15 -7.05 -47.68 9.08
C LEU A 15 -5.54 -47.51 9.24
N PHE A 16 -4.80 -47.64 8.14
CA PHE A 16 -3.42 -47.16 8.06
C PHE A 16 -3.43 -45.63 8.13
N ALA A 17 -3.17 -45.08 9.32
CA ALA A 17 -2.81 -43.68 9.46
C ALA A 17 -1.39 -43.50 8.94
N ALA A 18 -1.24 -43.15 7.67
CA ALA A 18 0.03 -42.67 7.14
C ALA A 18 0.28 -41.26 7.71
N THR A 19 1.14 -41.18 8.72
CA THR A 19 1.70 -39.90 9.16
C THR A 19 2.63 -39.40 8.07
N TRP A 20 2.13 -38.52 7.20
CA TRP A 20 2.99 -37.73 6.33
C TRP A 20 3.80 -36.76 7.20
N PRO A 21 5.12 -36.69 7.04
CA PRO A 21 5.88 -35.57 7.58
C PRO A 21 5.35 -34.31 6.87
N ALA A 22 4.70 -33.43 7.64
CA ALA A 22 4.51 -32.06 7.22
C ALA A 22 5.92 -31.48 7.01
N PHE A 23 6.32 -31.32 5.76
CA PHE A 23 7.50 -30.52 5.44
C PHE A 23 7.11 -29.08 5.80
N SER A 24 7.56 -28.63 6.97
CA SER A 24 7.43 -27.23 7.37
C SER A 24 8.19 -26.39 6.35
N GLN A 25 7.59 -25.27 5.92
CA GLN A 25 8.34 -24.16 5.35
C GLN A 25 9.57 -23.89 6.24
N PRO A 26 10.72 -23.42 5.70
CA PRO A 26 11.77 -22.87 6.55
C PRO A 26 11.11 -21.87 7.50
N ALA A 27 11.28 -22.06 8.81
CA ALA A 27 10.62 -21.21 9.79
C ALA A 27 11.00 -19.76 9.48
N THR A 28 10.01 -18.94 9.11
CA THR A 28 10.23 -17.52 8.87
C THR A 28 10.68 -16.87 10.17
N ASN A 29 11.46 -15.80 10.08
CA ASN A 29 11.84 -14.99 11.22
C ASN A 29 10.61 -14.59 12.07
N PRO A 30 10.75 -14.36 13.39
CA PRO A 30 9.70 -13.73 14.17
C PRO A 30 9.38 -12.35 13.58
N ARG A 31 8.09 -12.01 13.48
CA ARG A 31 7.62 -10.73 12.93
C ARG A 31 7.14 -9.83 14.07
N LEU A 32 7.58 -8.58 14.11
CA LEU A 32 7.23 -7.64 15.17
C LEU A 32 6.76 -6.30 14.61
N ILE A 33 5.61 -5.84 15.09
CA ILE A 33 5.16 -4.45 14.90
C ILE A 33 5.55 -3.66 16.15
N ILE A 34 6.14 -2.48 15.95
CA ILE A 34 6.40 -1.48 16.99
C ILE A 34 5.53 -0.27 16.70
N ARG A 35 4.54 -0.05 17.57
CA ARG A 35 3.49 0.94 17.44
C ARG A 35 3.68 2.10 18.43
N ALA A 36 3.51 3.32 17.95
CA ALA A 36 3.44 4.53 18.76
C ALA A 36 2.01 5.10 18.78
N ASP A 37 1.51 5.34 19.99
CA ASP A 37 0.18 5.92 20.19
C ASP A 37 0.23 7.43 20.43
N ASP A 38 -0.95 8.05 20.33
CA ASP A 38 -1.23 9.45 20.66
C ASP A 38 -0.59 10.52 19.78
N MET A 39 -0.22 10.22 18.53
CA MET A 39 0.19 11.29 17.61
C MET A 39 -0.99 12.25 17.40
N GLY A 40 -0.73 13.56 17.46
CA GLY A 40 -1.73 14.61 17.37
C GLY A 40 -2.22 15.12 18.73
N SER A 41 -1.96 14.41 19.83
CA SER A 41 -2.33 14.86 21.19
C SER A 41 -1.55 16.11 21.61
N PHE A 42 -0.21 16.03 21.47
CA PHE A 42 0.77 17.04 21.85
C PHE A 42 1.79 17.21 20.74
N ARG A 43 2.38 18.41 20.61
CA ARG A 43 3.50 18.61 19.68
C ARG A 43 4.68 17.72 20.04
N SER A 44 4.90 17.52 21.34
CA SER A 44 5.94 16.64 21.86
C SER A 44 5.77 15.18 21.41
N ALA A 45 4.54 14.67 21.40
CA ALA A 45 4.23 13.35 20.87
C ALA A 45 4.44 13.30 19.34
N ASN A 46 4.00 14.33 18.60
CA ASN A 46 4.25 14.42 17.15
C ASN A 46 5.72 14.30 16.77
N ILE A 47 6.59 15.06 17.44
CA ILE A 47 8.02 15.05 17.16
C ILE A 47 8.63 13.70 17.54
N ALA A 48 8.25 13.15 18.69
CA ALA A 48 8.78 11.88 19.17
C ALA A 48 8.41 10.69 18.28
N CYS A 49 7.16 10.59 17.81
CA CYS A 49 6.76 9.56 16.84
C CYS A 49 7.57 9.70 15.53
N MET A 50 7.70 10.93 15.00
CA MET A 50 8.49 11.15 13.79
C MET A 50 9.97 10.78 13.95
N GLU A 51 10.54 10.99 15.14
CA GLU A 51 11.89 10.58 15.48
C GLU A 51 12.01 9.05 15.59
N GLY A 52 11.03 8.40 16.23
CA GLY A 52 10.90 6.94 16.32
C GLY A 52 10.85 6.28 14.94
N TYR A 53 10.11 6.86 14.00
CA TYR A 53 10.04 6.36 12.62
C TYR A 53 11.32 6.66 11.81
N LYS A 54 11.77 7.92 11.77
CA LYS A 54 12.89 8.32 10.89
C LYS A 54 14.23 7.79 11.37
N ASN A 55 14.42 7.81 12.68
CA ASN A 55 15.69 7.56 13.34
C ASN A 55 15.59 6.42 14.36
N GLY A 56 14.52 5.62 14.36
CA GLY A 56 14.30 4.56 15.33
C GLY A 56 13.92 3.22 14.71
N VAL A 57 13.06 2.48 15.42
CA VAL A 57 12.56 1.14 15.06
C VAL A 57 11.04 1.10 14.94
N GLU A 58 10.39 2.25 15.05
CA GLU A 58 8.94 2.37 14.97
C GLU A 58 8.46 2.04 13.56
N THR A 59 7.39 1.25 13.49
CA THR A 59 6.82 0.77 12.23
C THR A 59 5.41 1.29 11.97
N CYS A 60 4.72 1.76 13.02
CA CYS A 60 3.34 2.22 12.96
C CYS A 60 3.11 3.39 13.91
N ILE A 61 2.31 4.36 13.47
CA ILE A 61 1.86 5.50 14.27
C ILE A 61 0.33 5.57 14.29
N GLU A 62 -0.25 5.70 15.48
CA GLU A 62 -1.68 5.95 15.64
C GLU A 62 -1.96 7.45 15.86
N VAL A 63 -2.82 8.02 15.01
CA VAL A 63 -3.14 9.44 15.06
C VAL A 63 -4.52 9.68 15.68
N MET A 64 -4.58 10.62 16.62
CA MET A 64 -5.80 11.15 17.22
C MET A 64 -6.23 12.39 16.44
N VAL A 65 -7.47 12.39 15.93
CA VAL A 65 -7.95 13.49 15.06
C VAL A 65 -8.70 14.59 15.82
N VAL A 66 -9.14 14.30 17.05
CA VAL A 66 -9.92 15.21 17.90
C VAL A 66 -9.06 16.19 18.70
N THR A 67 -7.74 16.00 18.68
CA THR A 67 -6.79 16.68 19.55
C THR A 67 -6.13 17.89 18.87
N SER A 68 -5.67 18.83 19.69
CA SER A 68 -5.23 20.17 19.26
C SER A 68 -4.06 20.16 18.27
N TRP A 69 -3.19 19.15 18.31
CA TRP A 69 -2.01 19.05 17.46
C TRP A 69 -2.20 18.15 16.23
N PHE A 70 -3.43 17.70 15.96
CA PHE A 70 -3.76 16.95 14.74
C PHE A 70 -3.37 17.67 13.43
N PRO A 71 -3.56 18.99 13.24
CA PRO A 71 -3.18 19.65 11.99
C PRO A 71 -1.68 19.53 11.66
N GLU A 72 -0.81 19.57 12.67
CA GLU A 72 0.63 19.34 12.50
C GLU A 72 0.91 17.86 12.21
N ALA A 73 0.30 16.95 12.98
CA ALA A 73 0.44 15.50 12.77
C ALA A 73 0.07 15.10 11.34
N ALA A 74 -1.09 15.55 10.85
CA ALA A 74 -1.53 15.28 9.49
C ALA A 74 -0.57 15.82 8.43
N ARG A 75 0.05 17.00 8.65
CA ARG A 75 1.08 17.53 7.75
C ARG A 75 2.33 16.65 7.75
N LEU A 76 2.84 16.30 8.93
CA LEU A 76 4.03 15.46 9.08
C LEU A 76 3.83 14.09 8.43
N LEU A 77 2.67 13.46 8.64
CA LEU A 77 2.35 12.18 8.04
C LEU A 77 2.22 12.28 6.52
N ARG A 78 1.57 13.31 5.96
CA ARG A 78 1.54 13.52 4.49
C ARG A 78 2.92 13.70 3.86
N GLU A 79 3.84 14.34 4.58
CA GLU A 79 5.23 14.50 4.15
C GLU A 79 6.04 13.20 4.24
N ASN A 80 5.52 12.18 4.93
CA ASN A 80 6.17 10.89 5.15
C ASN A 80 5.19 9.74 4.83
N PRO A 81 4.75 9.60 3.57
CA PRO A 81 3.68 8.67 3.20
C PRO A 81 4.05 7.19 3.39
N GLY A 82 5.34 6.85 3.52
CA GLY A 82 5.82 5.50 3.79
C GLY A 82 5.53 4.96 5.19
N ILE A 83 5.11 5.84 6.12
CA ILE A 83 4.68 5.45 7.47
C ILE A 83 3.36 4.70 7.38
N ASP A 84 3.23 3.57 8.10
CA ASP A 84 1.93 2.96 8.34
C ASP A 84 1.18 3.73 9.44
N VAL A 85 -0.03 4.19 9.13
CA VAL A 85 -0.79 5.07 10.03
C VAL A 85 -2.14 4.48 10.36
N GLY A 86 -2.43 4.36 11.64
CA GLY A 86 -3.76 4.02 12.16
C GLY A 86 -4.52 5.25 12.64
N LEU A 87 -5.85 5.24 12.48
CA LEU A 87 -6.70 6.17 13.22
C LEU A 87 -6.87 5.65 14.64
N HIS A 88 -6.42 6.42 15.62
CA HIS A 88 -6.64 6.17 17.04
C HIS A 88 -8.01 6.74 17.47
N LEU A 89 -9.08 5.95 17.32
CA LEU A 89 -10.44 6.37 17.66
C LEU A 89 -10.52 6.77 19.13
N THR A 90 -10.85 8.03 19.36
CA THR A 90 -10.76 8.67 20.67
C THR A 90 -12.14 9.07 21.16
N PHE A 91 -12.59 8.45 22.26
CA PHE A 91 -13.85 8.80 22.95
C PHE A 91 -13.64 9.24 24.40
N THR A 92 -12.38 9.33 24.85
CA THR A 92 -12.01 9.77 26.19
C THR A 92 -11.07 10.98 26.14
N SER A 93 -10.97 11.73 27.24
CA SER A 93 -9.99 12.81 27.42
C SER A 93 -9.46 12.79 28.86
N GLU A 94 -8.38 12.06 29.05
CA GLU A 94 -7.86 11.55 30.32
C GLU A 94 -7.08 12.59 31.14
N TRP A 95 -6.38 13.53 30.50
CA TRP A 95 -5.48 14.46 31.20
C TRP A 95 -6.22 15.53 32.00
N ASP A 96 -5.77 15.85 33.21
CA ASP A 96 -6.47 16.80 34.09
C ASP A 96 -6.41 18.24 33.56
N ASN A 97 -5.27 18.63 33.00
CA ASN A 97 -5.00 20.00 32.58
C ASN A 97 -5.30 20.27 31.10
N VAL A 98 -5.44 19.22 30.28
CA VAL A 98 -5.61 19.33 28.83
C VAL A 98 -6.78 18.46 28.39
N LYS A 99 -7.82 19.09 27.85
CA LYS A 99 -9.04 18.40 27.43
C LYS A 99 -9.35 18.64 25.96
N TRP A 100 -9.94 17.65 25.31
CA TRP A 100 -10.45 17.76 23.93
C TRP A 100 -11.92 17.37 23.85
N ARG A 101 -12.57 17.85 22.78
CA ARG A 101 -14.01 17.71 22.53
C ARG A 101 -14.24 16.78 21.32
N PRO A 102 -15.42 16.14 21.23
CA PRO A 102 -15.83 15.42 20.03
C PRO A 102 -15.92 16.32 18.80
N LEU A 103 -15.85 15.70 17.61
CA LEU A 103 -16.17 16.36 16.34
C LEU A 103 -17.68 16.54 16.15
N THR A 104 -18.49 15.80 16.89
CA THR A 104 -19.94 15.74 16.79
C THR A 104 -20.62 16.04 18.12
N HIS A 105 -21.95 16.17 18.11
CA HIS A 105 -22.71 16.36 19.34
C HIS A 105 -23.05 15.00 19.97
N CYS A 106 -22.22 14.54 20.91
CA CYS A 106 -22.38 13.26 21.60
C CYS A 106 -22.43 13.42 23.14
N PRO A 107 -23.51 13.99 23.71
CA PRO A 107 -23.60 14.28 25.15
C PRO A 107 -23.46 13.05 26.04
N SER A 108 -23.70 11.84 25.52
CA SER A 108 -23.54 10.60 26.27
C SER A 108 -22.07 10.18 26.50
N LEU A 109 -21.13 10.83 25.81
CA LEU A 109 -19.68 10.59 25.92
C LEU A 109 -18.93 11.76 26.58
N THR A 110 -19.63 12.84 26.94
CA THR A 110 -19.01 14.09 27.38
C THR A 110 -19.47 14.55 28.76
N ASP A 111 -18.63 15.32 29.43
CA ASP A 111 -18.98 16.04 30.66
C ASP A 111 -19.90 17.25 30.39
N SER A 112 -20.31 17.95 31.46
CA SER A 112 -21.14 19.16 31.37
C SER A 112 -20.50 20.33 30.62
N ASN A 113 -19.18 20.30 30.40
CA ASN A 113 -18.44 21.31 29.64
C ASN A 113 -18.24 20.90 28.17
N GLY A 114 -18.74 19.73 27.77
CA GLY A 114 -18.64 19.15 26.44
C GLY A 114 -17.28 18.53 26.12
N TYR A 115 -16.42 18.28 27.11
CA TYR A 115 -15.20 17.49 26.92
C TYR A 115 -15.52 16.01 27.02
N PHE A 116 -14.78 15.15 26.32
CA PHE A 116 -14.94 13.71 26.55
C PHE A 116 -14.69 13.34 28.01
N LEU A 117 -15.41 12.33 28.50
CA LEU A 117 -15.16 11.75 29.82
C LEU A 117 -13.73 11.20 29.91
N PRO A 118 -13.06 11.28 31.08
CA PRO A 118 -11.65 10.92 31.20
C PRO A 118 -11.35 9.42 31.10
N MET A 119 -12.33 8.55 31.39
CA MET A 119 -12.08 7.12 31.52
C MET A 119 -13.06 6.28 30.71
N MET A 120 -12.59 5.16 30.17
CA MET A 120 -13.49 4.12 29.65
C MET A 120 -14.14 3.33 30.78
N SER A 121 -13.32 2.84 31.72
CA SER A 121 -13.72 2.00 32.85
C SER A 121 -13.74 2.76 34.17
N PRO A 122 -14.52 2.32 35.18
CA PRO A 122 -14.54 2.95 36.51
C PRO A 122 -13.14 3.14 37.08
N ASN A 123 -12.86 4.35 37.57
CA ASN A 123 -11.57 4.68 38.17
C ASN A 123 -11.80 5.34 39.55
N PRO A 124 -11.22 4.82 40.65
CA PRO A 124 -11.41 5.38 41.99
C PRO A 124 -11.01 6.85 42.15
N ALA A 125 -10.07 7.34 41.33
CA ALA A 125 -9.66 8.74 41.34
C ALA A 125 -10.67 9.67 40.65
N TYR A 126 -11.54 9.13 39.79
CA TYR A 126 -12.51 9.87 38.98
C TYR A 126 -13.90 9.21 39.04
N PRO A 127 -14.51 9.11 40.23
CA PRO A 127 -15.76 8.37 40.41
C PRO A 127 -16.89 8.98 39.57
N GLY A 128 -17.58 8.13 38.79
CA GLY A 128 -18.70 8.55 37.94
C GLY A 128 -18.30 9.27 36.65
N LEU A 129 -17.00 9.35 36.36
CA LEU A 129 -16.46 10.01 35.17
C LEU A 129 -15.95 9.01 34.12
N ALA A 130 -16.38 7.75 34.21
CA ALA A 130 -16.12 6.77 33.17
C ALA A 130 -17.32 6.56 32.23
N ILE A 131 -17.08 6.27 30.95
CA ILE A 131 -18.14 5.94 29.98
C ILE A 131 -18.96 4.74 30.45
N LEU A 132 -18.30 3.70 30.97
CA LEU A 132 -18.98 2.49 31.47
C LEU A 132 -19.76 2.69 32.78
N GLU A 133 -19.58 3.82 33.49
CA GLU A 133 -20.39 4.20 34.65
C GLU A 133 -21.63 5.01 34.27
N ASN A 134 -21.70 5.47 33.01
CA ASN A 134 -22.73 6.37 32.52
C ASN A 134 -23.60 5.70 31.44
N THR A 135 -24.72 6.34 31.12
CA THR A 135 -25.56 5.92 29.98
C THR A 135 -24.96 6.46 28.69
N TRP A 136 -24.45 5.57 27.85
CA TRP A 136 -23.88 5.89 26.53
C TRP A 136 -24.84 5.54 25.39
N SER A 137 -24.67 6.18 24.23
CA SER A 137 -25.49 5.98 23.03
C SER A 137 -24.67 5.40 21.88
N LEU A 138 -25.07 4.22 21.38
CA LEU A 138 -24.42 3.61 20.21
C LEU A 138 -24.51 4.49 18.96
N ALA A 139 -25.61 5.23 18.79
CA ALA A 139 -25.79 6.13 17.65
C ALA A 139 -24.83 7.32 17.71
N GLU A 140 -24.56 7.85 18.90
CA GLU A 140 -23.58 8.92 19.09
C GLU A 140 -22.15 8.42 18.86
N ILE A 141 -21.82 7.21 19.34
CA ILE A 141 -20.53 6.55 19.06
C ILE A 141 -20.34 6.36 17.55
N GLU A 142 -21.35 5.88 16.83
CA GLU A 142 -21.28 5.71 15.38
C GLU A 142 -21.07 7.05 14.66
N GLN A 143 -21.82 8.08 15.05
CA GLN A 143 -21.72 9.42 14.47
C GLN A 143 -20.30 9.99 14.66
N GLU A 144 -19.77 9.91 15.87
CA GLU A 144 -18.43 10.41 16.21
C GLU A 144 -17.34 9.58 15.50
N ALA A 145 -17.44 8.25 15.51
CA ALA A 145 -16.48 7.37 14.84
C ALA A 145 -16.39 7.69 13.34
N ARG A 146 -17.52 7.86 12.65
CA ARG A 146 -17.56 8.24 11.23
C ARG A 146 -16.92 9.60 10.99
N ALA A 147 -17.24 10.59 11.81
CA ALA A 147 -16.63 11.92 11.70
C ALA A 147 -15.11 11.87 11.86
N GLN A 148 -14.60 11.06 12.80
CA GLN A 148 -13.17 10.87 12.99
C GLN A 148 -12.52 10.14 11.80
N ILE A 149 -13.14 9.05 11.31
CA ILE A 149 -12.68 8.31 10.12
C ILE A 149 -12.59 9.21 8.90
N GLU A 150 -13.63 9.98 8.63
CA GLU A 150 -13.69 10.87 7.46
C GLU A 150 -12.70 12.03 7.58
N MET A 151 -12.52 12.58 8.78
CA MET A 151 -11.50 13.59 9.05
C MET A 151 -10.09 13.03 8.82
N ALA A 152 -9.80 11.82 9.31
CA ALA A 152 -8.53 11.16 9.12
C ALA A 152 -8.24 10.94 7.63
N LEU A 153 -9.15 10.28 6.92
CA LEU A 153 -9.01 9.92 5.51
C LEU A 153 -8.88 11.13 4.58
N LYS A 154 -9.56 12.24 4.92
CA LYS A 154 -9.46 13.50 4.19
C LYS A 154 -8.07 14.13 4.30
N ASN A 155 -7.43 14.02 5.46
CA ASN A 155 -6.19 14.72 5.76
C ASN A 155 -4.94 13.85 5.64
N ILE A 156 -5.08 12.53 5.75
CA ILE A 156 -4.00 11.55 5.75
C ILE A 156 -4.45 10.40 4.84
N PRO A 157 -4.14 10.45 3.54
CA PRO A 157 -4.61 9.45 2.59
C PRO A 157 -4.21 8.02 3.00
N GLN A 158 -3.03 7.88 3.61
CA GLN A 158 -2.42 6.61 3.98
C GLN A 158 -2.87 5.96 5.29
N ILE A 159 -3.97 6.41 5.88
CA ILE A 159 -4.62 5.66 6.97
C ILE A 159 -4.94 4.25 6.47
N SER A 160 -4.38 3.25 7.14
CA SER A 160 -4.45 1.85 6.74
C SER A 160 -5.33 1.00 7.67
N HIS A 161 -5.54 1.44 8.91
CA HIS A 161 -6.31 0.71 9.91
C HIS A 161 -6.91 1.65 10.97
N ILE A 162 -7.69 1.06 11.88
CA ILE A 162 -8.31 1.71 13.03
C ILE A 162 -7.84 0.99 14.30
N SER A 163 -7.46 1.78 15.29
CA SER A 163 -7.27 1.37 16.67
C SER A 163 -8.12 2.23 17.60
N GLY A 164 -8.18 1.89 18.88
CA GLY A 164 -9.00 2.54 19.88
C GLY A 164 -8.16 3.06 21.04
N HIS A 165 -8.30 4.36 21.30
CA HIS A 165 -7.74 4.97 22.50
C HIS A 165 -8.41 4.41 23.75
N MET A 166 -7.62 3.91 24.68
CA MET A 166 -8.07 3.25 25.91
C MET A 166 -9.06 2.09 25.67
N GLY A 167 -8.97 1.38 24.53
CA GLY A 167 -9.86 0.26 24.20
C GLY A 167 -11.26 0.66 23.71
N SER A 168 -11.41 1.89 23.21
CA SER A 168 -12.68 2.48 22.74
C SER A 168 -13.39 1.68 21.63
N THR A 169 -12.71 0.78 20.93
CA THR A 169 -13.26 -0.03 19.83
C THR A 169 -13.85 -1.37 20.28
N GLY A 170 -13.62 -1.78 21.54
CA GLY A 170 -13.85 -3.15 21.99
C GLY A 170 -14.52 -3.31 23.36
N PHE A 171 -15.03 -2.24 23.97
CA PHE A 171 -15.54 -2.28 25.34
C PHE A 171 -16.95 -2.88 25.50
N ASP A 172 -17.72 -3.01 24.42
CA ASP A 172 -19.07 -3.59 24.42
C ASP A 172 -19.35 -4.39 23.13
N PRO A 173 -20.10 -5.52 23.18
CA PRO A 173 -20.40 -6.33 22.00
C PRO A 173 -21.10 -5.58 20.86
N GLU A 174 -21.96 -4.60 21.14
CA GLU A 174 -22.62 -3.80 20.11
C GLU A 174 -21.65 -2.80 19.46
N VAL A 175 -20.68 -2.29 20.22
CA VAL A 175 -19.59 -1.48 19.70
C VAL A 175 -18.68 -2.31 18.81
N VAL A 176 -18.36 -3.56 19.18
CA VAL A 176 -17.58 -4.48 18.33
C VAL A 176 -18.29 -4.73 16.99
N LYS A 177 -19.61 -4.95 17.00
CA LYS A 177 -20.41 -5.10 15.77
C LYS A 177 -20.38 -3.83 14.92
N LEU A 178 -20.54 -2.66 15.53
CA LEU A 178 -20.43 -1.37 14.86
C LEU A 178 -19.06 -1.21 14.19
N MET A 179 -17.97 -1.46 14.93
CA MET A 179 -16.60 -1.32 14.41
C MET A 179 -16.32 -2.29 13.27
N ARG A 180 -16.86 -3.52 13.29
CA ARG A 180 -16.78 -4.43 12.14
C ARG A 180 -17.48 -3.87 10.90
N ARG A 181 -18.68 -3.30 11.07
CA ARG A 181 -19.42 -2.69 9.96
C ARG A 181 -18.66 -1.49 9.37
N LEU A 182 -18.12 -0.61 10.23
CA LEU A 182 -17.30 0.53 9.78
C LEU A 182 -16.00 0.05 9.10
N SER A 183 -15.40 -1.03 9.59
CA SER A 183 -14.22 -1.64 8.99
C SER A 183 -14.47 -2.07 7.54
N GLU A 184 -15.59 -2.76 7.29
CA GLU A 184 -16.01 -3.17 5.94
C GLU A 184 -16.36 -1.97 5.06
N GLU A 185 -17.08 -0.99 5.60
CA GLU A 185 -17.53 0.19 4.87
C GLU A 185 -16.36 1.06 4.40
N TYR A 186 -15.42 1.39 5.29
CA TYR A 186 -14.27 2.24 5.00
C TYR A 186 -13.03 1.45 4.53
N HIS A 187 -13.10 0.11 4.51
CA HIS A 187 -12.03 -0.81 4.13
C HIS A 187 -10.78 -0.72 5.04
N LEU A 188 -10.98 -0.32 6.29
CA LEU A 188 -9.96 -0.13 7.31
C LEU A 188 -10.09 -1.24 8.38
N PRO A 189 -9.17 -2.23 8.47
CA PRO A 189 -9.20 -3.21 9.55
C PRO A 189 -9.16 -2.54 10.93
N VAL A 190 -9.91 -3.09 11.88
CA VAL A 190 -9.89 -2.67 13.29
C VAL A 190 -9.02 -3.66 14.05
N VAL A 191 -7.86 -3.22 14.53
CA VAL A 191 -6.74 -4.11 14.86
C VAL A 191 -6.54 -4.40 16.34
N ASP A 192 -7.22 -3.69 17.24
CA ASP A 192 -6.98 -3.72 18.68
C ASP A 192 -8.05 -4.51 19.47
N ARG A 193 -8.87 -5.28 18.76
CA ARG A 193 -9.88 -6.18 19.35
C ARG A 193 -9.30 -7.57 19.61
N VAL A 194 -9.83 -8.27 20.62
CA VAL A 194 -9.45 -9.67 20.90
C VAL A 194 -9.67 -10.56 19.68
N GLU A 195 -10.77 -10.36 18.95
CA GLU A 195 -11.03 -11.11 17.72
C GLU A 195 -10.04 -10.75 16.61
N ALA A 196 -9.52 -9.51 16.58
CA ALA A 196 -8.53 -9.10 15.58
C ALA A 196 -7.19 -9.81 15.77
N MET A 197 -6.78 -10.05 17.02
CA MET A 197 -5.59 -10.88 17.33
C MET A 197 -5.72 -12.31 16.79
N GLN A 198 -6.93 -12.87 16.85
CA GLN A 198 -7.23 -14.20 16.28
C GLN A 198 -7.34 -14.15 14.75
N GLU A 199 -8.00 -13.14 14.20
CA GLU A 199 -8.23 -12.96 12.77
C GLU A 199 -6.91 -12.77 12.00
N TYR A 200 -5.99 -12.00 12.56
CA TYR A 200 -4.70 -11.66 11.94
C TYR A 200 -3.52 -12.46 12.49
N ASP A 201 -3.76 -13.37 13.44
CA ASP A 201 -2.78 -14.28 14.03
C ASP A 201 -1.55 -13.54 14.58
N PHE A 202 -1.78 -12.63 15.54
CA PHE A 202 -0.69 -11.93 16.25
C PHE A 202 -0.96 -11.84 17.76
N THR A 203 0.11 -11.66 18.54
CA THR A 203 0.04 -11.59 20.00
C THR A 203 0.64 -10.30 20.53
N TYR A 204 0.05 -9.73 21.59
CA TYR A 204 0.63 -8.59 22.28
C TYR A 204 1.85 -8.99 23.12
N SER A 205 2.92 -8.20 23.00
CA SER A 205 4.16 -8.35 23.76
C SER A 205 4.42 -7.07 24.55
N GLY A 206 4.50 -7.19 25.88
CA GLY A 206 4.90 -6.11 26.77
C GLY A 206 6.34 -6.26 27.26
N TYR A 207 6.79 -5.27 28.03
CA TYR A 207 8.07 -5.31 28.73
C TYR A 207 8.28 -6.60 29.56
N ASP A 208 9.48 -7.19 29.48
CA ASP A 208 9.87 -8.34 30.31
C ASP A 208 10.72 -7.92 31.52
N GLY A 209 10.03 -7.50 32.60
CA GLY A 209 10.64 -7.03 33.85
C GLY A 209 10.42 -5.53 34.09
N ALA A 210 11.25 -4.92 34.95
CA ALA A 210 11.12 -3.51 35.32
C ALA A 210 11.18 -2.58 34.10
N SER A 211 10.39 -1.51 34.11
CA SER A 211 10.21 -0.60 32.95
C SER A 211 9.89 0.84 33.37
N LYS A 212 10.34 1.28 34.55
CA LYS A 212 10.02 2.62 35.08
C LYS A 212 11.02 3.69 34.68
N THR A 213 12.27 3.31 34.44
CA THR A 213 13.33 4.22 33.95
C THR A 213 13.66 3.94 32.48
N PRO A 214 14.26 4.89 31.74
CA PRO A 214 14.69 4.64 30.35
C PRO A 214 15.60 3.41 30.20
N ALA A 215 16.55 3.23 31.12
CA ALA A 215 17.46 2.08 31.12
C ALA A 215 16.73 0.75 31.40
N GLU A 216 15.75 0.77 32.30
CA GLU A 216 14.90 -0.39 32.56
C GLU A 216 14.03 -0.74 31.35
N LYS A 217 13.37 0.25 30.73
CA LYS A 217 12.59 0.05 29.49
C LYS A 217 13.44 -0.57 28.39
N GLU A 218 14.64 -0.03 28.11
CA GLU A 218 15.59 -0.58 27.13
C GLU A 218 15.93 -2.04 27.42
N ALA A 219 16.37 -2.35 28.65
CA ALA A 219 16.76 -3.71 29.01
C ALA A 219 15.57 -4.69 28.99
N SER A 220 14.39 -4.23 29.40
CA SER A 220 13.15 -5.02 29.46
C SER A 220 12.57 -5.31 28.09
N PHE A 221 12.65 -4.34 27.17
CA PHE A 221 12.31 -4.54 25.76
C PHE A 221 13.25 -5.56 25.11
N ILE A 222 14.56 -5.42 25.30
CA ILE A 222 15.54 -6.36 24.71
C ILE A 222 15.32 -7.79 25.22
N ARG A 223 15.00 -7.98 26.51
CA ARG A 223 14.64 -9.30 27.06
C ARG A 223 13.34 -9.85 26.46
N MET A 224 12.34 -9.00 26.23
CA MET A 224 11.10 -9.42 25.56
C MET A 224 11.40 -10.02 24.18
N LEU A 225 12.37 -9.46 23.44
CA LEU A 225 12.75 -9.97 22.12
C LEU A 225 13.26 -11.43 22.16
N ASP A 226 13.83 -11.90 23.28
CA ASP A 226 14.29 -13.29 23.44
C ASP A 226 13.14 -14.31 23.45
N LYS A 227 11.90 -13.86 23.66
CA LYS A 227 10.71 -14.71 23.71
C LYS A 227 9.99 -14.84 22.38
N LEU A 228 10.43 -14.10 21.34
CA LEU A 228 9.75 -14.12 20.05
C LEU A 228 10.11 -15.38 19.27
N GLU A 229 9.12 -16.22 19.02
CA GLU A 229 9.29 -17.47 18.29
C GLU A 229 9.24 -17.29 16.76
N PRO A 230 10.07 -18.03 15.99
CA PRO A 230 9.98 -18.07 14.54
C PRO A 230 8.58 -18.45 14.04
N GLY A 231 8.14 -17.83 12.94
CA GLY A 231 6.83 -18.04 12.35
C GLY A 231 5.67 -17.35 13.06
N LYS A 232 5.89 -16.75 14.23
CA LYS A 232 4.86 -16.01 14.98
C LYS A 232 4.95 -14.50 14.77
N ARG A 233 3.84 -13.81 15.02
CA ARG A 233 3.69 -12.37 14.83
C ARG A 233 3.35 -11.70 16.16
N TYR A 234 3.99 -10.58 16.41
CA TYR A 234 3.90 -9.86 17.68
C TYR A 234 3.66 -8.37 17.48
N MET A 235 3.07 -7.75 18.50
CA MET A 235 2.86 -6.31 18.59
C MET A 235 3.42 -5.79 19.90
N PHE A 236 4.27 -4.78 19.83
CA PHE A 236 4.65 -3.95 20.98
C PHE A 236 4.10 -2.54 20.76
N LEU A 237 3.45 -1.97 21.77
CA LEU A 237 2.97 -0.58 21.74
C LEU A 237 3.49 0.19 22.95
N ASP A 238 3.81 1.47 22.76
CA ASP A 238 4.02 2.42 23.85
C ASP A 238 3.83 3.87 23.34
N HIS A 239 4.03 4.86 24.21
CA HIS A 239 3.59 6.25 23.99
C HIS A 239 4.79 7.21 24.02
N PRO A 240 5.47 7.44 22.88
CA PRO A 240 6.63 8.32 22.84
C PRO A 240 6.23 9.81 22.95
N ALA A 241 7.00 10.57 23.72
CA ALA A 241 6.93 12.04 23.77
C ALA A 241 8.28 12.60 24.23
N LEU A 242 8.48 13.92 24.10
CA LEU A 242 9.68 14.58 24.61
C LEU A 242 9.47 15.07 26.06
N ASP A 243 10.49 14.93 26.91
CA ASP A 243 10.50 15.55 28.24
C ASP A 243 10.78 17.05 28.12
N ASN A 244 9.71 17.83 28.03
CA ASN A 244 9.77 19.29 27.89
C ASN A 244 8.65 19.98 28.67
N GLU A 245 8.63 21.31 28.63
CA GLU A 245 7.67 22.12 29.37
C GLU A 245 6.20 21.86 28.98
N GLU A 246 5.91 21.42 27.75
CA GLU A 246 4.55 21.02 27.38
C GLU A 246 4.16 19.76 28.16
N MET A 247 4.95 18.69 28.03
CA MET A 247 4.62 17.40 28.64
C MET A 247 4.69 17.40 30.17
N LYS A 248 5.48 18.28 30.80
CA LYS A 248 5.53 18.42 32.26
C LYS A 248 4.21 18.92 32.87
N THR A 249 3.34 19.52 32.06
CA THR A 249 2.00 19.95 32.50
C THR A 249 0.94 18.86 32.34
N VAL A 250 1.29 17.76 31.67
CA VAL A 250 0.39 16.67 31.33
C VAL A 250 0.48 15.61 32.42
N GLY A 251 -0.68 15.22 32.93
CA GLY A 251 -0.78 14.19 33.96
C GLY A 251 -2.21 14.07 34.46
N HIS A 252 -2.43 13.00 35.22
CA HIS A 252 -3.65 12.77 35.97
C HIS A 252 -3.27 12.03 37.26
N ILE A 253 -4.16 12.00 38.25
CA ILE A 253 -3.95 11.22 39.49
C ILE A 253 -3.50 9.79 39.16
N GLY A 254 -2.32 9.39 39.65
CA GLY A 254 -1.71 8.08 39.41
C GLY A 254 -0.75 8.02 38.22
N TYR A 255 -0.64 9.08 37.41
CA TYR A 255 0.33 9.20 36.33
C TYR A 255 0.80 10.66 36.16
N GLU A 256 1.58 11.14 37.12
CA GLU A 256 2.04 12.54 37.18
C GLU A 256 3.37 12.76 36.42
N ASN A 257 4.19 11.73 36.26
CA ASN A 257 5.52 11.80 35.63
C ASN A 257 5.50 11.49 34.12
N VAL A 258 4.45 11.93 33.41
CA VAL A 258 4.21 11.59 32.00
C VAL A 258 5.39 11.97 31.10
N ALA A 259 5.93 13.18 31.28
CA ALA A 259 7.03 13.71 30.44
C ALA A 259 8.26 12.79 30.43
N MET A 260 8.77 12.44 31.62
CA MET A 260 9.95 11.59 31.78
C MET A 260 9.69 10.15 31.35
N ASP A 261 8.51 9.59 31.66
CA ASP A 261 8.16 8.23 31.28
C ASP A 261 8.07 8.08 29.75
N ARG A 262 7.37 8.99 29.08
CA ARG A 262 7.23 9.01 27.62
C ARG A 262 8.53 9.37 26.88
N GLN A 263 9.42 10.17 27.48
CA GLN A 263 10.79 10.36 26.96
C GLN A 263 11.58 9.06 26.96
N GLY A 264 11.44 8.24 28.01
CA GLY A 264 12.07 6.92 28.06
C GLY A 264 11.63 5.99 26.93
N VAL A 265 10.41 6.17 26.40
CA VAL A 265 9.92 5.46 25.22
C VAL A 265 10.57 5.97 23.95
N THR A 266 10.68 7.29 23.78
CA THR A 266 11.39 7.90 22.65
C THR A 266 12.86 7.44 22.59
N ASP A 267 13.53 7.39 23.75
CA ASP A 267 14.90 6.91 23.88
C ASP A 267 15.01 5.42 23.53
N LEU A 268 14.03 4.60 23.96
CA LEU A 268 13.93 3.19 23.61
C LEU A 268 13.81 2.99 22.09
N PHE A 269 12.88 3.70 21.44
CA PHE A 269 12.60 3.55 20.01
C PHE A 269 13.79 3.99 19.15
N THR A 270 14.57 4.96 19.61
CA THR A 270 15.74 5.48 18.89
C THR A 270 17.05 4.79 19.28
N SER A 271 17.03 3.90 20.27
CA SER A 271 18.23 3.27 20.83
C SER A 271 19.03 2.46 19.79
N PRO A 272 20.34 2.76 19.63
CA PRO A 272 21.24 1.93 18.83
C PRO A 272 21.31 0.47 19.31
N LYS A 273 21.17 0.23 20.62
CA LYS A 273 21.21 -1.14 21.19
C LYS A 273 19.97 -1.92 20.81
N VAL A 274 18.80 -1.29 20.82
CA VAL A 274 17.54 -1.92 20.40
C VAL A 274 17.61 -2.29 18.91
N LYS A 275 18.05 -1.36 18.06
CA LYS A 275 18.28 -1.62 16.64
C LYS A 275 19.22 -2.80 16.41
N GLN A 276 20.31 -2.87 17.16
CA GLN A 276 21.26 -3.98 17.06
C GLN A 276 20.64 -5.29 17.55
N ALA A 277 19.90 -5.28 18.67
CA ALA A 277 19.26 -6.47 19.21
C ALA A 277 18.22 -7.08 18.25
N LEU A 278 17.43 -6.26 17.55
CA LEU A 278 16.49 -6.73 16.52
C LEU A 278 17.22 -7.44 15.36
N LYS A 279 18.35 -6.86 14.90
CA LYS A 279 19.18 -7.45 13.85
C LYS A 279 19.82 -8.76 14.29
N ASP A 280 20.44 -8.78 15.47
CA ASP A 280 21.13 -9.97 16.00
C ASP A 280 20.18 -11.15 16.21
N LYS A 281 18.91 -10.87 16.50
CA LYS A 281 17.86 -11.87 16.71
C LYS A 281 17.09 -12.23 15.43
N ASN A 282 17.45 -11.64 14.28
CA ASN A 282 16.75 -11.81 13.01
C ASN A 282 15.24 -11.59 13.13
N ILE A 283 14.83 -10.46 13.73
CA ILE A 283 13.42 -10.10 13.86
C ILE A 283 13.03 -9.22 12.67
N ASP A 284 11.99 -9.64 11.95
CA ASP A 284 11.44 -8.89 10.83
C ASP A 284 10.46 -7.84 11.37
N LEU A 285 10.83 -6.57 11.27
CA LEU A 285 9.92 -5.48 11.57
C LEU A 285 8.85 -5.38 10.48
N ILE A 286 7.59 -5.26 10.89
CA ILE A 286 6.43 -5.18 10.00
C ILE A 286 5.44 -4.13 10.49
N SER A 287 4.51 -3.76 9.62
CA SER A 287 3.41 -2.83 9.93
C SER A 287 2.05 -3.55 10.07
N TYR A 288 0.99 -2.85 10.46
CA TYR A 288 -0.36 -3.44 10.39
C TYR A 288 -0.85 -3.61 8.96
N ASN A 289 -0.45 -2.72 8.04
CA ASN A 289 -0.77 -2.92 6.63
C ASN A 289 -0.10 -4.20 6.08
N ASP A 290 1.13 -4.50 6.50
CA ASP A 290 1.79 -5.78 6.20
C ASP A 290 1.00 -6.96 6.81
N LEU A 291 0.54 -6.82 8.05
CA LEU A 291 -0.23 -7.87 8.73
C LEU A 291 -1.59 -8.15 8.07
N THR A 292 -2.30 -7.11 7.64
CA THR A 292 -3.72 -7.19 7.26
C THR A 292 -3.96 -7.17 5.76
N LYS A 293 -2.98 -6.72 4.95
CA LYS A 293 -3.14 -6.52 3.50
C LYS A 293 -2.01 -7.12 2.66
N GLU A 294 -1.09 -7.88 3.24
CA GLU A 294 -0.15 -8.69 2.45
C GLU A 294 -0.89 -9.73 1.59
N LEU A 295 -0.30 -10.05 0.45
CA LEU A 295 -0.73 -11.18 -0.35
C LEU A 295 -0.48 -12.49 0.42
N PRO A 296 -1.39 -13.47 0.34
CA PRO A 296 -1.15 -14.77 0.97
C PRO A 296 0.05 -15.47 0.35
N ARG A 297 0.92 -16.06 1.17
CA ARG A 297 2.06 -16.89 0.72
C ARG A 297 1.65 -18.36 0.62
N ALA A 298 2.26 -19.10 -0.30
CA ALA A 298 2.10 -20.55 -0.44
C ALA A 298 3.44 -21.22 -0.77
N GLU A 299 3.55 -22.51 -0.49
CA GLU A 299 4.72 -23.29 -0.90
C GLU A 299 4.76 -23.44 -2.43
N ALA A 300 5.94 -23.24 -3.01
CA ALA A 300 6.17 -23.48 -4.43
C ALA A 300 6.21 -24.98 -4.75
N SER A 301 5.89 -25.34 -5.99
CA SER A 301 6.18 -26.68 -6.47
C SER A 301 7.69 -26.92 -6.54
N LYS A 302 8.14 -28.17 -6.31
CA LYS A 302 9.56 -28.56 -6.45
C LYS A 302 10.13 -28.19 -7.83
N THR A 303 9.28 -28.23 -8.86
CA THR A 303 9.64 -27.82 -10.23
C THR A 303 9.92 -26.32 -10.30
N LEU A 304 9.04 -25.50 -9.75
CA LEU A 304 9.20 -24.04 -9.69
C LEU A 304 10.41 -23.65 -8.83
N ASP A 305 10.64 -24.30 -7.70
CA ASP A 305 11.81 -24.04 -6.86
C ASP A 305 13.14 -24.27 -7.62
N LYS A 306 13.24 -25.41 -8.31
CA LYS A 306 14.42 -25.72 -9.12
C LYS A 306 14.58 -24.73 -10.27
N ALA A 307 13.48 -24.38 -10.94
CA ALA A 307 13.46 -23.40 -12.02
C ALA A 307 13.89 -22.01 -11.55
N PHE A 308 13.38 -21.55 -10.41
CA PHE A 308 13.73 -20.29 -9.80
C PHE A 308 15.22 -20.21 -9.43
N GLY A 309 15.77 -21.28 -8.85
CA GLY A 309 17.22 -21.35 -8.61
C GLY A 309 18.06 -21.30 -9.89
N ASN A 310 17.59 -21.92 -10.99
CA ASN A 310 18.25 -21.82 -12.30
C ASN A 310 18.14 -20.41 -12.88
N TYR A 311 16.99 -19.76 -12.74
CA TYR A 311 16.75 -18.39 -13.16
C TYR A 311 17.71 -17.42 -12.45
N LEU A 312 17.82 -17.47 -11.12
CA LEU A 312 18.74 -16.60 -10.37
C LEU A 312 20.21 -16.82 -10.78
N ARG A 313 20.62 -18.06 -11.05
CA ARG A 313 21.95 -18.33 -11.62
C ARG A 313 22.15 -17.73 -13.00
N ALA A 314 21.11 -17.72 -13.84
CA ALA A 314 21.17 -17.14 -15.17
C ALA A 314 21.21 -15.61 -15.11
N VAL A 315 20.41 -14.97 -14.24
CA VAL A 315 20.46 -13.52 -13.95
C VAL A 315 21.88 -13.13 -13.54
N LYS A 316 22.47 -13.83 -12.56
CA LYS A 316 23.85 -13.59 -12.13
C LYS A 316 24.87 -13.79 -13.26
N LYS A 317 24.72 -14.85 -14.06
CA LYS A 317 25.63 -15.14 -15.18
C LYS A 317 25.55 -14.07 -16.28
N ALA A 318 24.36 -13.49 -16.49
CA ALA A 318 24.12 -12.44 -17.46
C ALA A 318 24.47 -11.04 -16.95
N ASP A 319 24.97 -10.92 -15.71
CA ASP A 319 25.30 -9.64 -15.05
C ASP A 319 24.10 -8.68 -15.02
N GLN A 320 22.91 -9.22 -14.76
CA GLN A 320 21.68 -8.46 -14.65
C GLN A 320 21.51 -7.91 -13.21
N ASP A 321 21.39 -6.59 -13.09
CA ASP A 321 21.14 -5.88 -11.84
C ASP A 321 19.66 -5.97 -11.43
N LEU A 322 19.22 -7.17 -11.07
CA LEU A 322 17.88 -7.43 -10.53
C LEU A 322 17.83 -7.02 -9.06
N HIS A 323 16.84 -6.21 -8.66
CA HIS A 323 16.66 -5.78 -7.27
C HIS A 323 15.63 -6.63 -6.54
N SER A 324 14.54 -7.01 -7.22
CA SER A 324 13.57 -7.93 -6.65
C SER A 324 12.74 -8.66 -7.71
N ILE A 325 12.24 -9.84 -7.33
CA ILE A 325 11.24 -10.59 -8.10
C ILE A 325 10.23 -11.21 -7.15
N MET A 326 8.94 -11.10 -7.49
CA MET A 326 7.83 -11.76 -6.81
C MET A 326 6.96 -12.49 -7.83
N ILE A 327 6.67 -13.75 -7.57
CA ILE A 327 5.86 -14.62 -8.43
C ILE A 327 4.61 -15.04 -7.66
N LEU A 328 3.45 -14.70 -8.20
CA LEU A 328 2.15 -15.15 -7.73
C LEU A 328 1.64 -16.23 -8.66
N GLN A 329 0.98 -17.22 -8.08
CA GLN A 329 0.18 -18.20 -8.81
C GLN A 329 -1.09 -18.49 -8.00
N HIS A 330 -2.25 -18.51 -8.65
CA HIS A 330 -3.55 -18.72 -8.00
C HIS A 330 -3.82 -17.73 -6.85
N GLY A 331 -3.41 -16.47 -7.04
CA GLY A 331 -3.57 -15.40 -6.06
C GLY A 331 -2.66 -15.50 -4.84
N LYS A 332 -1.67 -16.40 -4.83
CA LYS A 332 -0.72 -16.57 -3.71
C LYS A 332 0.71 -16.34 -4.16
N VAL A 333 1.52 -15.69 -3.34
CA VAL A 333 2.97 -15.55 -3.54
C VAL A 333 3.61 -16.91 -3.35
N VAL A 334 4.18 -17.46 -4.42
CA VAL A 334 4.85 -18.77 -4.42
C VAL A 334 6.37 -18.65 -4.37
N LYS A 335 6.94 -17.57 -4.91
CA LYS A 335 8.37 -17.25 -4.79
C LYS A 335 8.56 -15.74 -4.69
N GLU A 336 9.52 -15.33 -3.88
CA GLU A 336 9.97 -13.96 -3.78
C GLU A 336 11.46 -13.93 -3.45
N GLN A 337 12.18 -12.92 -3.94
CA GLN A 337 13.59 -12.71 -3.64
C GLN A 337 13.91 -11.22 -3.77
N TRP A 338 14.62 -10.68 -2.79
CA TRP A 338 15.24 -9.37 -2.81
C TRP A 338 16.75 -9.53 -2.96
N LEU A 339 17.36 -8.66 -3.75
CA LEU A 339 18.76 -8.71 -4.19
C LEU A 339 19.33 -7.28 -4.24
N GLY A 340 20.66 -7.17 -4.18
CA GLY A 340 21.35 -5.88 -4.26
C GLY A 340 20.95 -4.95 -3.11
N GLU A 341 20.58 -3.71 -3.44
CA GLU A 341 20.06 -2.71 -2.49
C GLU A 341 18.54 -2.83 -2.27
N GLY A 342 17.88 -3.82 -2.88
CA GLY A 342 16.44 -4.05 -2.72
C GLY A 342 16.07 -4.57 -1.33
N ASP A 343 15.02 -4.00 -0.74
CA ASP A 343 14.35 -4.49 0.47
C ASP A 343 12.83 -4.55 0.23
N ARG A 344 12.12 -5.39 1.00
CA ARG A 344 10.67 -5.59 0.88
C ARG A 344 9.84 -4.34 1.17
N HIS A 345 10.37 -3.39 1.94
CA HIS A 345 9.68 -2.15 2.30
C HIS A 345 10.13 -0.95 1.47
N THR A 346 11.22 -1.06 0.70
CA THR A 346 11.75 0.04 -0.11
C THR A 346 10.93 0.25 -1.39
N PRO A 347 10.31 1.44 -1.58
CA PRO A 347 9.66 1.77 -2.84
C PRO A 347 10.69 1.99 -3.96
N HIS A 348 10.39 1.49 -5.16
CA HIS A 348 11.18 1.71 -6.37
C HIS A 348 10.49 2.70 -7.30
N VAL A 349 11.27 3.49 -8.03
CA VAL A 349 10.75 4.29 -9.15
C VAL A 349 10.26 3.35 -10.25
N LEU A 350 8.99 3.47 -10.62
CA LEU A 350 8.34 2.55 -11.53
C LEU A 350 8.57 2.87 -13.02
N ASN A 351 9.15 4.04 -13.30
CA ASN A 351 9.29 4.56 -14.66
C ASN A 351 7.96 4.42 -15.42
N SER A 352 7.94 3.76 -16.57
CA SER A 352 6.74 3.67 -17.40
C SER A 352 5.65 2.71 -16.88
N VAL A 353 5.88 1.90 -15.84
CA VAL A 353 4.77 1.16 -15.19
C VAL A 353 3.71 2.13 -14.63
N SER A 354 4.10 3.37 -14.27
CA SER A 354 3.17 4.47 -13.90
C SER A 354 2.03 4.70 -14.90
N LYS A 355 2.27 4.42 -16.19
CA LYS A 355 1.29 4.57 -17.26
C LYS A 355 0.06 3.70 -17.06
N THR A 356 0.26 2.46 -16.63
CA THR A 356 -0.84 1.51 -16.40
C THR A 356 -1.73 1.96 -15.25
N PHE A 357 -1.17 2.58 -14.19
CA PHE A 357 -1.94 3.20 -13.12
C PHE A 357 -2.73 4.42 -13.61
N THR A 358 -2.12 5.26 -14.47
CA THR A 358 -2.82 6.40 -15.08
C THR A 358 -3.97 5.96 -15.99
N ALA A 359 -3.78 4.93 -16.82
CA ALA A 359 -4.87 4.34 -17.61
C ALA A 359 -5.96 3.77 -16.70
N THR A 360 -5.60 3.15 -15.59
CA THR A 360 -6.57 2.63 -14.62
C THR A 360 -7.41 3.76 -14.02
N ALA A 361 -6.83 4.93 -13.75
CA ALA A 361 -7.57 6.13 -13.35
C ALA A 361 -8.58 6.58 -14.43
N ILE A 362 -8.17 6.56 -15.70
CA ILE A 362 -9.09 6.82 -16.83
C ILE A 362 -10.24 5.80 -16.85
N GLY A 363 -9.95 4.52 -16.60
CA GLY A 363 -10.96 3.48 -16.50
C GLY A 363 -12.00 3.76 -15.41
N PHE A 364 -11.56 4.16 -14.21
CA PHE A 364 -12.47 4.58 -13.15
C PHE A 364 -13.29 5.80 -13.56
N ALA A 365 -12.68 6.81 -14.17
CA ALA A 365 -13.41 8.00 -14.64
C ALA A 365 -14.44 7.68 -15.74
N VAL A 366 -14.17 6.72 -16.62
CA VAL A 366 -15.15 6.19 -17.59
C VAL A 366 -16.29 5.48 -16.88
N ALA A 367 -15.98 4.60 -15.93
CA ALA A 367 -16.98 3.85 -15.18
C ALA A 367 -17.89 4.76 -14.34
N GLU A 368 -17.34 5.87 -13.82
CA GLU A 368 -18.07 6.92 -13.10
C GLU A 368 -18.81 7.90 -14.03
N GLY A 369 -18.70 7.74 -15.36
CA GLY A 369 -19.36 8.62 -16.33
C GLY A 369 -18.77 10.04 -16.42
N LYS A 370 -17.58 10.27 -15.87
CA LYS A 370 -16.91 11.59 -15.86
C LYS A 370 -16.27 11.96 -17.19
N LEU A 371 -15.94 10.97 -18.01
CA LEU A 371 -15.39 11.14 -19.36
C LEU A 371 -15.70 9.91 -20.22
N LYS A 372 -15.49 10.03 -21.53
CA LYS A 372 -15.46 8.93 -22.48
C LYS A 372 -14.09 8.86 -23.14
N VAL A 373 -13.64 7.65 -23.48
CA VAL A 373 -12.39 7.48 -24.25
C VAL A 373 -12.45 8.13 -25.64
N THR A 374 -13.66 8.47 -26.10
CA THR A 374 -13.93 9.14 -27.38
C THR A 374 -13.93 10.67 -27.28
N ASP A 375 -13.81 11.24 -26.07
CA ASP A 375 -13.81 12.68 -25.89
C ASP A 375 -12.56 13.29 -26.52
N LYS A 376 -12.72 14.50 -27.09
CA LYS A 376 -11.64 15.21 -27.76
C LYS A 376 -10.69 15.80 -26.73
N VAL A 377 -9.39 15.56 -26.88
CA VAL A 377 -8.39 16.06 -25.91
C VAL A 377 -8.44 17.57 -25.78
N ILE A 378 -8.66 18.28 -26.89
CA ILE A 378 -8.71 19.75 -26.91
C ILE A 378 -9.84 20.34 -26.05
N SER A 379 -10.94 19.62 -25.79
CA SER A 379 -12.06 20.17 -25.02
C SER A 379 -11.74 20.36 -23.53
N PHE A 380 -10.69 19.70 -23.04
CA PHE A 380 -10.25 19.81 -21.64
C PHE A 380 -9.24 20.96 -21.43
N PHE A 381 -8.68 21.51 -22.51
CA PHE A 381 -7.58 22.47 -22.49
C PHE A 381 -7.78 23.65 -23.46
N PRO A 382 -8.94 24.35 -23.42
CA PRO A 382 -9.21 25.45 -24.35
C PRO A 382 -8.18 26.59 -24.26
N ASP A 383 -7.60 26.82 -23.08
CA ASP A 383 -6.65 27.90 -22.83
C ASP A 383 -5.19 27.55 -23.15
N GLN A 384 -4.91 26.28 -23.47
CA GLN A 384 -3.58 25.78 -23.80
C GLN A 384 -3.41 25.45 -25.29
N LEU A 385 -4.43 25.74 -26.11
CA LEU A 385 -4.37 25.47 -27.55
C LEU A 385 -3.29 26.34 -28.23
N PRO A 386 -2.62 25.80 -29.27
CA PRO A 386 -1.79 26.61 -30.15
C PRO A 386 -2.63 27.62 -30.92
N ALA A 387 -1.99 28.67 -31.45
CA ALA A 387 -2.67 29.69 -32.26
C ALA A 387 -3.37 29.09 -33.49
N GLU A 388 -2.78 28.07 -34.09
CA GLU A 388 -3.36 27.31 -35.19
C GLU A 388 -3.64 25.87 -34.76
N VAL A 389 -4.91 25.47 -34.76
CA VAL A 389 -5.33 24.10 -34.42
C VAL A 389 -5.43 23.26 -35.69
N SER A 390 -4.50 22.31 -35.85
CA SER A 390 -4.48 21.41 -37.01
C SER A 390 -5.72 20.49 -37.08
N PRO A 391 -6.09 19.98 -38.27
CA PRO A 391 -7.18 19.01 -38.38
C PRO A 391 -6.98 17.77 -37.51
N TYR A 392 -5.76 17.24 -37.45
CA TYR A 392 -5.44 16.07 -36.61
C TYR A 392 -5.53 16.37 -35.12
N LEU A 393 -5.17 17.58 -34.67
CA LEU A 393 -5.34 17.95 -33.27
C LEU A 393 -6.83 18.03 -32.88
N LYS A 394 -7.71 18.47 -33.78
CA LYS A 394 -9.18 18.45 -33.56
C LYS A 394 -9.74 17.03 -33.46
N GLU A 395 -9.11 16.07 -34.14
CA GLU A 395 -9.52 14.67 -34.14
C GLU A 395 -8.99 13.87 -32.94
N LEU A 396 -7.95 14.36 -32.25
CA LEU A 396 -7.30 13.66 -31.15
C LEU A 396 -8.27 13.34 -29.99
N GLU A 397 -8.33 12.07 -29.61
CA GLU A 397 -9.22 11.52 -28.57
C GLU A 397 -8.40 10.89 -27.45
N ILE A 398 -9.01 10.74 -26.28
CA ILE A 398 -8.39 10.08 -25.11
C ILE A 398 -7.89 8.67 -25.47
N ARG A 399 -8.63 7.89 -26.26
CA ARG A 399 -8.19 6.54 -26.69
C ARG A 399 -6.90 6.54 -27.51
N HIS A 400 -6.61 7.62 -28.24
CA HIS A 400 -5.37 7.74 -29.00
C HIS A 400 -4.18 8.00 -28.07
N LEU A 401 -4.38 8.69 -26.95
CA LEU A 401 -3.38 8.82 -25.89
C LEU A 401 -3.15 7.45 -25.21
N LEU A 402 -4.24 6.75 -24.83
CA LEU A 402 -4.17 5.44 -24.18
C LEU A 402 -3.42 4.39 -25.02
N THR A 403 -3.53 4.44 -26.34
CA THR A 403 -2.91 3.49 -27.27
C THR A 403 -1.57 3.94 -27.84
N MET A 404 -1.01 5.06 -27.37
CA MET A 404 0.25 5.62 -27.90
C MET A 404 0.19 5.94 -29.39
N SER A 405 -0.97 6.40 -29.87
CA SER A 405 -1.26 6.66 -31.27
C SER A 405 -1.70 8.10 -31.53
N SER A 406 -1.16 9.04 -30.75
CA SER A 406 -1.55 10.46 -30.76
C SER A 406 -1.33 11.21 -32.10
N GLY A 407 -0.55 10.66 -33.03
CA GLY A 407 -0.27 11.28 -34.33
C GLY A 407 1.07 12.04 -34.40
N HIS A 408 1.78 12.18 -33.28
CA HIS A 408 3.16 12.68 -33.27
C HIS A 408 4.10 11.73 -34.01
N ASP A 409 5.08 12.25 -34.74
CA ASP A 409 6.16 11.45 -35.35
C ASP A 409 7.28 11.13 -34.35
N VAL A 410 7.43 11.97 -33.32
CA VAL A 410 8.47 11.88 -32.28
C VAL A 410 7.82 12.18 -30.92
N ASP A 411 8.22 11.46 -29.88
CA ASP A 411 7.78 11.72 -28.50
C ASP A 411 8.23 13.14 -28.05
N PRO A 412 7.28 14.07 -27.75
CA PRO A 412 7.61 15.43 -27.34
C PRO A 412 8.11 15.53 -25.88
N THR A 413 8.22 14.42 -25.14
CA THR A 413 8.68 14.42 -23.73
C THR A 413 10.04 15.09 -23.55
N ALA A 414 10.92 15.08 -24.54
CA ALA A 414 12.21 15.78 -24.45
C ALA A 414 12.06 17.30 -24.26
N LEU A 415 10.96 17.91 -24.74
CA LEU A 415 10.72 19.35 -24.63
C LEU A 415 10.59 19.82 -23.18
N VAL A 416 9.96 19.02 -22.31
CA VAL A 416 9.78 19.41 -20.90
C VAL A 416 11.06 19.32 -20.08
N ARG A 417 12.08 18.62 -20.59
CA ARG A 417 13.40 18.48 -19.97
C ARG A 417 14.43 19.43 -20.58
N GLN A 418 14.05 20.21 -21.58
CA GLN A 418 14.94 21.16 -22.23
C GLN A 418 15.24 22.34 -21.30
N LYS A 419 16.51 22.76 -21.25
CA LYS A 419 16.93 23.96 -20.51
C LYS A 419 16.08 25.17 -20.94
N GLY A 420 15.52 25.89 -19.97
CA GLY A 420 14.61 27.02 -20.18
C GLY A 420 13.12 26.67 -20.12
N ASN A 421 12.75 25.38 -20.06
CA ASN A 421 11.36 24.92 -19.94
C ASN A 421 10.99 24.46 -18.53
N GLU A 422 11.78 24.81 -17.51
CA GLU A 422 11.60 24.34 -16.12
C GLU A 422 10.24 24.73 -15.53
N LYS A 423 9.62 25.80 -16.04
CA LYS A 423 8.28 26.27 -15.65
C LYS A 423 7.27 26.25 -16.79
N ALA A 424 7.62 25.63 -17.93
CA ALA A 424 6.73 25.59 -19.09
C ALA A 424 5.44 24.82 -18.77
N ASP A 425 4.33 25.24 -19.39
CA ASP A 425 3.08 24.49 -19.34
C ASP A 425 3.20 23.25 -20.25
N TRP A 426 3.23 22.07 -19.63
CA TRP A 426 3.45 20.82 -20.33
C TRP A 426 2.29 20.44 -21.24
N ALA A 427 1.05 20.81 -20.88
CA ALA A 427 -0.11 20.58 -21.73
C ALA A 427 -0.02 21.44 -23.00
N LYS A 428 0.37 22.71 -22.85
CA LYS A 428 0.62 23.59 -24.00
C LYS A 428 1.75 23.07 -24.90
N LEU A 429 2.85 22.58 -24.32
CA LEU A 429 3.95 21.98 -25.08
C LEU A 429 3.49 20.77 -25.88
N PHE A 430 2.70 19.87 -25.28
CA PHE A 430 2.12 18.72 -25.98
C PHE A 430 1.20 19.15 -27.12
N LEU A 431 0.25 20.05 -26.85
CA LEU A 431 -0.75 20.50 -27.83
C LEU A 431 -0.13 21.32 -28.98
N SER A 432 1.04 21.92 -28.76
CA SER A 432 1.78 22.69 -29.77
C SER A 432 2.76 21.83 -30.58
N ALA A 433 3.03 20.59 -30.15
CA ALA A 433 3.91 19.68 -30.89
C ALA A 433 3.22 19.21 -32.19
N PRO A 434 3.94 19.08 -33.33
CA PRO A 434 3.32 18.69 -34.59
C PRO A 434 2.74 17.27 -34.58
N LEU A 435 1.43 17.16 -34.88
CA LEU A 435 0.79 15.89 -35.24
C LEU A 435 0.91 15.70 -36.75
N VAL A 436 1.82 14.82 -37.17
CA VAL A 436 2.13 14.53 -38.58
C VAL A 436 1.22 13.44 -39.15
N HIS A 437 0.82 12.51 -38.29
CA HIS A 437 -0.02 11.36 -38.64
C HIS A 437 -1.44 11.55 -38.11
N LYS A 438 -2.41 10.90 -38.76
CA LYS A 438 -3.78 10.86 -38.25
C LYS A 438 -3.79 10.14 -36.89
N PRO A 439 -4.46 10.67 -35.85
CA PRO A 439 -4.59 9.98 -34.57
C PRO A 439 -5.20 8.58 -34.75
N GLY A 440 -4.67 7.60 -34.02
CA GLY A 440 -5.09 6.20 -34.12
C GLY A 440 -4.36 5.37 -35.18
N THR A 441 -3.56 5.98 -36.09
CA THR A 441 -2.98 5.23 -37.23
C THR A 441 -1.49 4.96 -37.13
N TYR A 442 -0.77 5.57 -36.20
CA TYR A 442 0.69 5.46 -36.10
C TYR A 442 1.14 5.40 -34.63
N PHE A 443 1.96 4.40 -34.29
CA PHE A 443 2.42 4.17 -32.92
C PHE A 443 3.70 4.95 -32.62
N VAL A 444 3.66 5.77 -31.57
CA VAL A 444 4.82 6.42 -30.95
C VAL A 444 4.66 6.37 -29.44
N TYR A 445 5.57 5.67 -28.77
CA TYR A 445 5.57 5.59 -27.31
C TYR A 445 5.84 6.96 -26.69
N ASN A 446 4.80 7.57 -26.10
CA ASN A 446 4.76 9.00 -25.80
C ASN A 446 4.39 9.24 -24.33
N SER A 447 5.39 9.63 -23.52
CA SER A 447 5.16 9.84 -22.08
C SER A 447 4.41 11.14 -21.78
N LEU A 448 4.61 12.19 -22.58
CA LEU A 448 3.87 13.45 -22.44
C LEU A 448 2.39 13.29 -22.83
N GLY A 449 2.08 12.35 -23.73
CA GLY A 449 0.71 11.94 -24.03
C GLY A 449 0.03 11.25 -22.84
N THR A 450 0.79 10.50 -22.03
CA THR A 450 0.27 9.97 -20.75
C THR A 450 0.08 11.09 -19.73
N TYR A 451 0.97 12.07 -19.68
CA TYR A 451 0.77 13.25 -18.83
C TYR A 451 -0.56 13.95 -19.14
N MET A 452 -0.94 14.04 -20.42
CA MET A 452 -2.27 14.58 -20.79
C MET A 452 -3.43 13.79 -20.19
N LEU A 453 -3.33 12.46 -20.08
CA LEU A 453 -4.33 11.64 -19.38
C LEU A 453 -4.42 12.01 -17.89
N SER A 454 -3.27 12.21 -17.24
CA SER A 454 -3.21 12.66 -15.84
C SER A 454 -3.85 14.04 -15.66
N ALA A 455 -3.53 14.98 -16.55
CA ALA A 455 -4.11 16.32 -16.56
C ALA A 455 -5.64 16.28 -16.79
N ILE A 456 -6.13 15.40 -17.67
CA ILE A 456 -7.57 15.21 -17.91
C ILE A 456 -8.27 14.70 -16.66
N ILE A 457 -7.70 13.71 -15.95
CA ILE A 457 -8.26 13.24 -14.67
C ILE A 457 -8.43 14.42 -13.72
N GLN A 458 -7.37 15.21 -13.51
CA GLN A 458 -7.44 16.36 -12.61
C GLN A 458 -8.43 17.43 -13.06
N LYS A 459 -8.63 17.63 -14.37
CA LYS A 459 -9.67 18.53 -14.91
C LYS A 459 -11.09 18.06 -14.59
N VAL A 460 -11.37 16.77 -14.68
CA VAL A 460 -12.74 16.24 -14.51
C VAL A 460 -13.06 15.88 -13.06
N THR A 461 -12.06 15.70 -12.20
CA THR A 461 -12.25 15.33 -10.79
C THR A 461 -11.91 16.46 -9.80
N GLY A 462 -11.04 17.39 -10.19
CA GLY A 462 -10.41 18.34 -9.27
C GLY A 462 -9.28 17.72 -8.42
N GLU A 463 -8.98 16.44 -8.62
CA GLU A 463 -8.02 15.67 -7.83
C GLU A 463 -6.80 15.26 -8.66
N LYS A 464 -5.62 15.28 -8.05
CA LYS A 464 -4.43 14.64 -8.60
C LYS A 464 -4.69 13.13 -8.81
N VAL A 465 -4.09 12.51 -9.83
CA VAL A 465 -4.29 11.07 -10.15
C VAL A 465 -4.04 10.18 -8.94
N ILE A 466 -2.98 10.45 -8.17
CA ILE A 466 -2.67 9.65 -6.98
C ILE A 466 -3.80 9.71 -5.93
N ASN A 467 -4.36 10.89 -5.69
CA ASN A 467 -5.46 11.10 -4.74
C ASN A 467 -6.75 10.45 -5.26
N TYR A 468 -7.01 10.58 -6.56
CA TYR A 468 -8.17 9.97 -7.21
C TYR A 468 -8.12 8.44 -7.12
N LEU A 469 -6.95 7.83 -7.34
CA LEU A 469 -6.74 6.38 -7.23
C LEU A 469 -6.72 5.88 -5.79
N TYR A 470 -6.38 6.70 -4.80
CA TYR A 470 -6.19 6.24 -3.44
C TYR A 470 -7.40 5.49 -2.86
N PRO A 471 -8.61 6.07 -2.81
CA PRO A 471 -9.78 5.36 -2.28
C PRO A 471 -10.31 4.27 -3.21
N ARG A 472 -9.95 4.29 -4.50
CA ARG A 472 -10.52 3.42 -5.55
C ARG A 472 -9.70 2.18 -5.84
N LEU A 473 -8.39 2.28 -5.67
CA LEU A 473 -7.42 1.26 -6.05
C LEU A 473 -6.41 1.02 -4.92
N PHE A 474 -5.69 2.05 -4.47
CA PHE A 474 -4.58 1.82 -3.54
C PHE A 474 -5.07 1.27 -2.20
N ARG A 475 -6.04 1.91 -1.55
CA ARG A 475 -6.59 1.42 -0.27
C ARG A 475 -7.25 0.04 -0.39
N PRO A 476 -8.13 -0.23 -1.38
CA PRO A 476 -8.67 -1.59 -1.55
C PRO A 476 -7.61 -2.68 -1.71
N LEU A 477 -6.51 -2.39 -2.42
CA LEU A 477 -5.39 -3.32 -2.60
C LEU A 477 -4.40 -3.30 -1.41
N GLY A 478 -4.59 -2.41 -0.43
CA GLY A 478 -3.66 -2.21 0.70
C GLY A 478 -2.27 -1.71 0.26
N ILE A 479 -2.25 -0.86 -0.76
CA ILE A 479 -1.07 -0.14 -1.22
C ILE A 479 -1.00 1.16 -0.42
N VAL A 480 0.03 1.29 0.40
CA VAL A 480 0.33 2.48 1.21
C VAL A 480 1.69 3.05 0.82
N GLY A 481 1.93 4.34 1.10
CA GLY A 481 3.21 4.97 0.75
C GLY A 481 3.44 5.26 -0.73
N ALA A 482 2.41 5.16 -1.57
CA ALA A 482 2.49 5.62 -2.95
C ALA A 482 2.86 7.11 -2.99
N THR A 483 3.86 7.46 -3.80
CA THR A 483 4.19 8.86 -4.12
C THR A 483 4.31 9.04 -5.62
N TRP A 484 4.08 10.27 -6.10
CA TRP A 484 4.12 10.56 -7.52
C TRP A 484 4.74 11.93 -7.79
N GLU A 485 5.76 11.98 -8.63
CA GLU A 485 6.32 13.23 -9.12
C GLU A 485 5.26 14.14 -9.75
N GLU A 486 5.50 15.44 -9.66
CA GLU A 486 4.60 16.47 -10.17
C GLU A 486 5.29 17.39 -11.18
N SER A 487 4.52 17.78 -12.19
CA SER A 487 4.86 18.89 -13.08
C SER A 487 4.83 20.23 -12.33
N PRO A 488 5.42 21.30 -12.90
CA PRO A 488 5.34 22.64 -12.31
C PRO A 488 3.90 23.18 -12.17
N GLN A 489 2.94 22.58 -12.86
CA GLN A 489 1.51 22.91 -12.78
C GLN A 489 0.79 22.18 -11.61
N GLY A 490 1.50 21.38 -10.81
CA GLY A 490 0.91 20.59 -9.73
C GLY A 490 0.06 19.42 -10.24
N ILE A 491 0.36 18.91 -11.44
CA ILE A 491 -0.26 17.72 -12.03
C ILE A 491 0.73 16.56 -11.91
N ASN A 492 0.30 15.39 -11.43
CA ASN A 492 1.17 14.20 -11.39
C ASN A 492 1.67 13.85 -12.79
N CYS A 493 2.94 13.46 -12.92
CA CYS A 493 3.58 13.19 -14.20
C CYS A 493 2.85 12.13 -15.05
N GLY A 494 2.21 11.14 -14.41
CA GLY A 494 1.39 10.11 -15.05
C GLY A 494 2.18 9.05 -15.81
N GLY A 495 3.02 9.46 -16.77
CA GLY A 495 3.84 8.57 -17.57
C GLY A 495 5.09 8.01 -16.87
N TRP A 496 5.46 8.59 -15.73
CA TRP A 496 6.61 8.23 -14.89
C TRP A 496 6.44 8.79 -13.47
N GLY A 497 7.41 8.52 -12.59
CA GLY A 497 7.54 9.19 -11.30
C GLY A 497 6.66 8.61 -10.18
N LEU A 498 5.95 7.51 -10.41
CA LEU A 498 5.29 6.75 -9.35
C LEU A 498 6.35 5.90 -8.62
N TYR A 499 6.27 5.86 -7.29
CA TYR A 499 7.08 4.99 -6.44
C TYR A 499 6.18 4.01 -5.69
N LEU A 500 6.47 2.70 -5.79
CA LEU A 500 5.76 1.63 -5.09
C LEU A 500 6.70 0.48 -4.71
N LYS A 501 6.27 -0.39 -3.79
CA LYS A 501 6.99 -1.62 -3.44
C LYS A 501 6.71 -2.72 -4.48
N THR A 502 7.56 -3.74 -4.54
CA THR A 502 7.39 -4.89 -5.45
C THR A 502 6.07 -5.63 -5.23
N GLU A 503 5.63 -5.75 -3.98
CA GLU A 503 4.35 -6.37 -3.66
C GLU A 503 3.15 -5.58 -4.19
N ASP A 504 3.24 -4.24 -4.23
CA ASP A 504 2.19 -3.38 -4.79
C ASP A 504 2.05 -3.57 -6.31
N LEU A 505 3.17 -3.82 -7.00
CA LEU A 505 3.18 -4.19 -8.42
C LEU A 505 2.49 -5.54 -8.64
N ALA A 506 2.79 -6.52 -7.78
CA ALA A 506 2.14 -7.82 -7.80
C ALA A 506 0.64 -7.72 -7.56
N LYS A 507 0.20 -6.91 -6.59
CA LYS A 507 -1.23 -6.62 -6.32
C LYS A 507 -1.92 -6.03 -7.55
N MET A 508 -1.29 -5.07 -8.23
CA MET A 508 -1.81 -4.48 -9.47
C MET A 508 -1.92 -5.52 -10.60
N GLY A 509 -0.91 -6.39 -10.76
CA GLY A 509 -0.97 -7.48 -11.73
C GLY A 509 -2.08 -8.48 -11.41
N GLN A 510 -2.23 -8.84 -10.14
CA GLN A 510 -3.27 -9.78 -9.68
C GLN A 510 -4.67 -9.18 -9.88
N PHE A 511 -4.84 -7.88 -9.64
CA PHE A 511 -6.08 -7.15 -9.90
C PHE A 511 -6.48 -7.20 -11.39
N PHE A 512 -5.53 -7.02 -12.30
CA PHE A 512 -5.77 -7.17 -13.74
C PHE A 512 -6.04 -8.62 -14.13
N LEU A 513 -5.30 -9.58 -13.56
CA LEU A 513 -5.53 -11.02 -13.79
C LEU A 513 -6.95 -11.43 -13.34
N GLN A 514 -7.44 -10.85 -12.23
CA GLN A 514 -8.80 -11.01 -11.71
C GLN A 514 -9.83 -10.11 -12.40
N LYS A 515 -9.48 -9.53 -13.55
CA LYS A 515 -10.40 -8.74 -14.37
C LYS A 515 -11.08 -7.60 -13.61
N GLY A 516 -10.32 -6.93 -12.74
CA GLY A 516 -10.78 -5.74 -12.01
C GLY A 516 -11.59 -6.05 -10.75
N LYS A 517 -11.60 -7.32 -10.32
CA LYS A 517 -12.19 -7.78 -9.07
C LYS A 517 -11.11 -7.87 -7.98
N TRP A 518 -11.47 -7.54 -6.73
CA TRP A 518 -10.59 -7.68 -5.57
C TRP A 518 -11.46 -7.98 -4.33
N ASN A 519 -11.10 -9.00 -3.53
CA ASN A 519 -11.88 -9.44 -2.36
C ASN A 519 -13.39 -9.52 -2.62
N ASP A 520 -13.75 -10.24 -3.67
CA ASP A 520 -15.12 -10.41 -4.15
C ASP A 520 -15.87 -9.18 -4.68
N LYS A 521 -15.25 -8.00 -4.66
CA LYS A 521 -15.83 -6.75 -5.15
C LYS A 521 -15.29 -6.38 -6.53
N GLN A 522 -16.18 -6.08 -7.48
CA GLN A 522 -15.80 -5.49 -8.75
C GLN A 522 -15.44 -4.01 -8.51
N LEU A 523 -14.14 -3.67 -8.59
CA LEU A 523 -13.70 -2.28 -8.44
C LEU A 523 -13.70 -1.56 -9.80
N LEU A 524 -13.23 -2.22 -10.85
CA LEU A 524 -13.15 -1.65 -12.19
C LEU A 524 -13.80 -2.60 -13.20
N PRO A 525 -14.68 -2.16 -14.12
CA PRO A 525 -15.42 -3.08 -14.99
C PRO A 525 -14.51 -4.03 -15.78
N GLU A 526 -14.90 -5.31 -15.88
CA GLU A 526 -14.20 -6.34 -16.66
C GLU A 526 -13.92 -5.88 -18.10
N SER A 527 -14.90 -5.23 -18.73
CA SER A 527 -14.77 -4.69 -20.09
C SER A 527 -13.62 -3.69 -20.24
N TRP A 528 -13.29 -2.92 -19.20
CA TRP A 528 -12.13 -2.03 -19.22
C TRP A 528 -10.82 -2.83 -19.23
N ILE A 529 -10.73 -3.88 -18.41
CA ILE A 529 -9.54 -4.74 -18.36
C ILE A 529 -9.33 -5.44 -19.70
N GLU A 530 -10.40 -5.95 -20.32
CA GLU A 530 -10.35 -6.55 -21.65
C GLU A 530 -9.85 -5.55 -22.71
N GLU A 531 -10.42 -4.34 -22.73
CA GLU A 531 -9.97 -3.26 -23.63
C GLU A 531 -8.49 -2.90 -23.40
N ALA A 532 -8.08 -2.77 -22.13
CA ALA A 532 -6.72 -2.37 -21.77
C ALA A 532 -5.67 -3.42 -22.13
N THR A 533 -6.03 -4.70 -22.02
CA THR A 533 -5.12 -5.83 -22.25
C THR A 533 -5.16 -6.36 -23.68
N THR A 534 -6.11 -5.93 -24.52
CA THR A 534 -6.22 -6.30 -25.93
C THR A 534 -5.35 -5.41 -26.82
N SER A 535 -4.64 -5.99 -27.79
CA SER A 535 -3.90 -5.19 -28.77
C SER A 535 -4.85 -4.31 -29.59
N LYS A 536 -4.62 -2.99 -29.55
CA LYS A 536 -5.34 -1.98 -30.33
C LYS A 536 -4.50 -1.45 -31.50
N ILE A 537 -3.18 -1.53 -31.39
CA ILE A 537 -2.23 -1.08 -32.41
C ILE A 537 -0.98 -1.95 -32.40
N ALA A 538 -0.37 -2.12 -33.58
CA ALA A 538 0.96 -2.73 -33.68
C ALA A 538 1.99 -1.84 -32.99
N SER A 539 2.90 -2.45 -32.23
CA SER A 539 3.86 -1.74 -31.40
C SER A 539 5.29 -1.94 -31.89
N LEU A 540 6.16 -1.00 -31.50
CA LEU A 540 7.59 -1.03 -31.77
C LEU A 540 8.36 -0.70 -30.47
N PRO A 541 9.64 -1.10 -30.35
CA PRO A 541 10.51 -0.57 -29.30
C PRO A 541 10.49 0.96 -29.29
N ALA A 542 10.61 1.57 -28.11
CA ALA A 542 10.61 3.03 -27.99
C ALA A 542 11.70 3.67 -28.86
N GLY A 543 11.34 4.72 -29.61
CA GLY A 543 12.24 5.42 -30.53
C GLY A 543 12.58 4.68 -31.83
N MET A 544 12.08 3.44 -32.02
CA MET A 544 12.31 2.68 -33.25
C MET A 544 11.29 3.03 -34.33
N ARG A 545 11.75 3.13 -35.57
CA ARG A 545 10.90 3.33 -36.75
C ARG A 545 10.73 2.04 -37.54
N PRO A 546 9.59 1.83 -38.24
CA PRO A 546 9.34 0.61 -39.02
C PRO A 546 10.47 0.27 -40.00
N GLU A 547 11.03 1.27 -40.68
CA GLU A 547 12.11 1.11 -41.66
C GLU A 547 13.43 0.59 -41.05
N ASN A 548 13.62 0.77 -39.74
CA ASN A 548 14.82 0.36 -39.01
C ASN A 548 14.63 -0.98 -38.28
N LEU A 549 13.46 -1.61 -38.42
CA LEU A 549 13.12 -2.82 -37.67
C LEU A 549 13.88 -4.04 -38.20
N LYS A 550 14.76 -4.60 -37.37
CA LYS A 550 15.51 -5.84 -37.66
C LYS A 550 14.96 -7.07 -36.90
N MET A 551 14.12 -6.85 -35.90
CA MET A 551 13.56 -7.90 -35.04
C MET A 551 12.35 -8.57 -35.70
N LYS A 552 12.14 -9.86 -35.40
CA LYS A 552 10.98 -10.62 -35.87
C LYS A 552 9.97 -10.78 -34.72
N PRO A 553 8.65 -10.73 -34.96
CA PRO A 553 7.65 -10.88 -33.91
C PRO A 553 7.82 -12.14 -33.06
N LYS A 554 8.17 -13.29 -33.67
CA LYS A 554 8.39 -14.54 -32.91
C LYS A 554 9.50 -14.47 -31.84
N ASP A 555 10.43 -13.52 -31.99
CA ASP A 555 11.61 -13.38 -31.14
C ASP A 555 11.55 -12.11 -30.25
N SER A 556 10.45 -11.34 -30.30
CA SER A 556 10.36 -10.05 -29.60
C SER A 556 8.99 -9.77 -28.99
N ASP A 557 8.99 -9.47 -27.69
CA ASP A 557 7.80 -9.04 -26.95
C ASP A 557 7.40 -7.59 -27.27
N TRP A 558 8.28 -6.78 -27.87
CA TRP A 558 7.98 -5.41 -28.29
C TRP A 558 7.07 -5.33 -29.52
N LEU A 559 6.97 -6.42 -30.28
CA LEU A 559 6.24 -6.48 -31.56
C LEU A 559 4.87 -7.18 -31.45
N GLN A 560 4.39 -7.41 -30.24
CA GLN A 560 3.14 -8.15 -30.00
C GLN A 560 1.90 -7.26 -29.94
N GLY A 561 2.09 -5.94 -29.99
CA GLY A 561 1.03 -4.94 -29.96
C GLY A 561 0.87 -4.25 -28.61
N TYR A 562 0.10 -3.17 -28.62
CA TYR A 562 -0.15 -2.32 -27.46
C TYR A 562 -1.65 -2.11 -27.24
N GLY A 563 -2.08 -2.15 -25.97
CA GLY A 563 -3.45 -1.89 -25.53
C GLY A 563 -3.62 -0.50 -24.90
N TYR A 564 -4.39 -0.39 -23.83
CA TYR A 564 -4.44 0.86 -23.04
C TYR A 564 -3.33 0.88 -22.01
N GLN A 565 -2.22 1.53 -22.38
CA GLN A 565 -1.04 1.68 -21.55
C GLN A 565 -0.45 0.34 -21.03
N MET A 566 -0.61 -0.73 -21.82
CA MET A 566 -0.07 -2.07 -21.55
C MET A 566 0.45 -2.72 -22.84
N TRP A 567 1.54 -3.47 -22.72
CA TRP A 567 2.14 -4.21 -23.82
C TRP A 567 1.61 -5.63 -23.88
N ARG A 568 1.34 -6.14 -25.08
CA ARG A 568 1.24 -7.59 -25.28
C ARG A 568 2.63 -8.21 -25.25
N CYS A 569 2.67 -9.51 -24.98
CA CYS A 569 3.87 -10.31 -25.00
C CYS A 569 3.64 -11.57 -25.84
N ARG A 570 4.73 -12.29 -26.09
CA ARG A 570 4.66 -13.68 -26.53
C ARG A 570 3.98 -14.50 -25.42
N HIS A 571 3.59 -15.74 -25.76
CA HIS A 571 2.93 -16.64 -24.80
C HIS A 571 1.61 -16.10 -24.23
N ASN A 572 0.89 -15.30 -25.02
CA ASN A 572 -0.40 -14.70 -24.63
C ASN A 572 -0.35 -13.86 -23.35
N ALA A 573 0.85 -13.43 -22.95
CA ALA A 573 1.05 -12.62 -21.76
C ALA A 573 0.79 -11.13 -22.05
N VAL A 574 0.61 -10.37 -20.98
CA VAL A 574 0.45 -8.91 -21.00
C VAL A 574 1.39 -8.32 -19.97
N ARG A 575 1.95 -7.13 -20.21
CA ARG A 575 2.81 -6.48 -19.23
C ARG A 575 2.61 -4.97 -19.10
N ALA A 576 2.75 -4.49 -17.87
CA ALA A 576 3.21 -3.14 -17.60
C ALA A 576 4.75 -3.15 -17.63
N ASP A 577 5.34 -2.12 -18.22
CA ASP A 577 6.75 -2.11 -18.60
C ASP A 577 7.35 -0.73 -18.32
N GLY A 578 8.35 -0.71 -17.44
CA GLY A 578 9.08 0.47 -17.00
C GLY A 578 10.55 0.34 -17.34
N ALA A 579 11.15 1.46 -17.76
CA ALA A 579 12.57 1.53 -18.09
C ALA A 579 13.45 0.87 -17.02
N ASN A 580 14.52 0.23 -17.48
CA ASN A 580 15.50 -0.49 -16.69
C ASN A 580 14.96 -1.75 -15.97
N GLY A 581 13.90 -2.39 -16.48
CA GLY A 581 13.45 -3.69 -15.99
C GLY A 581 12.38 -3.66 -14.90
N GLN A 582 11.54 -2.61 -14.84
CA GLN A 582 10.40 -2.62 -13.92
C GLN A 582 9.23 -3.31 -14.62
N TYR A 583 8.75 -4.42 -14.08
CA TYR A 583 7.71 -5.21 -14.74
C TYR A 583 6.56 -5.60 -13.84
N ILE A 584 5.38 -5.62 -14.44
CA ILE A 584 4.25 -6.46 -14.04
C ILE A 584 3.95 -7.33 -15.25
N ILE A 585 4.25 -8.62 -15.20
CA ILE A 585 3.93 -9.58 -16.27
C ILE A 585 2.76 -10.43 -15.81
N ILE A 586 1.69 -10.43 -16.59
CA ILE A 586 0.46 -11.17 -16.32
C ILE A 586 0.38 -12.35 -17.29
N LEU A 587 0.14 -13.53 -16.73
CA LEU A 587 0.12 -14.81 -17.43
C LEU A 587 -1.25 -15.48 -17.23
N PRO A 588 -2.27 -15.11 -18.05
CA PRO A 588 -3.63 -15.61 -17.87
C PRO A 588 -3.75 -17.13 -17.93
N GLU A 589 -2.99 -17.77 -18.81
CA GLU A 589 -3.02 -19.24 -19.00
C GLU A 589 -2.44 -20.00 -17.80
N GLN A 590 -1.54 -19.38 -17.04
CA GLN A 590 -0.89 -19.97 -15.87
C GLN A 590 -1.52 -19.49 -14.55
N ASP A 591 -2.53 -18.61 -14.63
CA ASP A 591 -3.11 -17.90 -13.49
C ASP A 591 -2.01 -17.31 -12.58
N ALA A 592 -1.07 -16.60 -13.21
CA ALA A 592 0.16 -16.14 -12.57
C ALA A 592 0.51 -14.67 -12.88
N VAL A 593 1.23 -14.06 -11.96
CA VAL A 593 1.77 -12.70 -12.07
C VAL A 593 3.24 -12.72 -11.67
N ILE A 594 4.09 -12.01 -12.41
CA ILE A 594 5.49 -11.80 -12.07
C ILE A 594 5.73 -10.30 -11.96
N ALA A 595 6.05 -9.83 -10.75
CA ALA A 595 6.43 -8.45 -10.46
C ALA A 595 7.95 -8.35 -10.26
N MET A 596 8.58 -7.35 -10.85
CA MET A 596 10.04 -7.19 -10.82
C MET A 596 10.45 -5.74 -10.70
N THR A 597 11.53 -5.50 -9.96
CA THR A 597 12.26 -4.22 -9.94
C THR A 597 13.74 -4.47 -10.23
N ALA A 598 14.37 -3.60 -11.01
CA ALA A 598 15.73 -3.81 -11.50
C ALA A 598 16.38 -2.52 -12.00
N ASN A 599 17.63 -2.64 -12.45
CA ASN A 599 18.31 -1.66 -13.27
C ASN A 599 18.99 -2.32 -14.49
N ILE A 600 18.18 -2.93 -15.36
CA ILE A 600 18.62 -3.74 -16.50
C ILE A 600 18.33 -3.02 -17.83
N GLY A 601 19.39 -2.66 -18.57
CA GLY A 601 19.27 -1.99 -19.87
C GLY A 601 18.75 -2.89 -21.00
N ASP A 602 19.19 -4.16 -21.07
CA ASP A 602 18.66 -5.15 -22.02
C ASP A 602 17.40 -5.83 -21.47
N MET A 603 16.32 -5.06 -21.53
CA MET A 603 15.00 -5.43 -21.06
C MET A 603 14.41 -6.67 -21.75
N GLN A 604 14.73 -6.88 -23.04
CA GLN A 604 14.24 -8.05 -23.77
C GLN A 604 14.95 -9.34 -23.31
N ALA A 605 16.26 -9.26 -22.99
CA ALA A 605 17.00 -10.39 -22.45
C ALA A 605 16.49 -10.83 -21.07
N GLU A 606 16.07 -9.89 -20.22
CA GLU A 606 15.44 -10.17 -18.93
C GLU A 606 14.15 -10.98 -19.08
N ILE A 607 13.22 -10.52 -19.93
CA ILE A 607 11.98 -11.26 -20.22
C ILE A 607 12.28 -12.65 -20.80
N ASN A 608 13.31 -12.78 -21.66
CA ASN A 608 13.71 -14.07 -22.22
C ASN A 608 14.15 -15.08 -21.14
N LEU A 609 14.75 -14.64 -20.03
CA LEU A 609 15.07 -15.53 -18.91
C LEU A 609 13.82 -16.04 -18.22
N ILE A 610 12.78 -15.22 -18.08
CA ILE A 610 11.47 -15.63 -17.55
C ILE A 610 10.84 -16.70 -18.44
N TRP A 611 10.79 -16.48 -19.76
CA TRP A 611 10.26 -17.46 -20.72
C TRP A 611 11.03 -18.78 -20.72
N LYS A 612 12.35 -18.71 -20.53
CA LYS A 612 13.20 -19.90 -20.55
C LYS A 612 13.10 -20.73 -19.27
N TYR A 613 13.08 -20.08 -18.11
CA TYR A 613 13.24 -20.76 -16.84
C TYR A 613 11.95 -20.83 -16.03
N ILE A 614 11.21 -19.72 -15.91
CA ILE A 614 10.06 -19.61 -15.01
C ILE A 614 8.77 -20.11 -15.66
N LEU A 615 8.42 -19.61 -16.85
CA LEU A 615 7.16 -19.94 -17.52
C LEU A 615 6.91 -21.46 -17.65
N PRO A 616 7.88 -22.30 -18.05
CA PRO A 616 7.65 -23.74 -18.18
C PRO A 616 7.32 -24.46 -16.86
N ALA A 617 7.63 -23.83 -15.72
CA ALA A 617 7.42 -24.37 -14.38
C ALA A 617 6.12 -23.91 -13.71
N LEU A 618 5.38 -22.97 -14.31
CA LEU A 618 4.09 -22.44 -13.83
C LEU A 618 2.89 -23.18 -14.43
N ARG A 619 2.98 -24.50 -14.57
CA ARG A 619 1.93 -25.32 -15.19
C ARG A 619 0.79 -25.66 -14.24
#